data_AF-A0A847X911-F1
#
_entry.id   AF-A0A847X911-F1
#
_cell.length_a   1.000
_cell.length_b   1.000
_cell.length_c   1.000
_cell.angle_alpha   90.00
_cell.angle_beta   90.00
_cell.angle_gamma   90.00
#
_symmetry.space_group_name_H-M   'P 1'
#
loop_
_entity.id
_entity.type
_entity.pdbx_description
1 polymer ?
#
loop_
_entity_poly.entity_id
_entity_poly.type
_entity_poly.pdbx_seq_one_letter_code
_entity_poly.pdbx_strand_id
1 'polypeptide(L)'
;MPNNIKVYYYSSISGYSEKSAYTSWNYAGSPLVFSTTTVRTSGHLRLYYSGSTVKKYIAISVPINNQISSIEFTAKWRALNNIRRRETVVHEVGHSLGMNHVPPSLNKASVMRAVDFNDKPYPLTYDKNFINARYKK
;
A
#
# COMPACT_ATOMS: atom_id res chain seq x y z
N MET A 1 -4.83 9.87 7.47
CA MET A 1 -5.76 8.82 6.98
C MET A 1 -6.77 8.50 8.08
N PRO A 2 -8.05 8.28 7.75
CA PRO A 2 -9.07 7.76 8.69
C PRO A 2 -8.94 6.24 8.91
N ASN A 3 -9.67 5.68 9.89
CA ASN A 3 -9.77 4.23 10.11
C ASN A 3 -10.60 3.53 9.03
N ASN A 4 -11.64 4.19 8.47
CA ASN A 4 -12.41 3.68 7.34
C ASN A 4 -11.89 4.28 6.03
N ILE A 5 -11.08 3.50 5.32
CA ILE A 5 -10.33 3.92 4.13
C ILE A 5 -11.11 3.52 2.88
N LYS A 6 -11.59 4.53 2.15
CA LYS A 6 -12.20 4.34 0.84
C LYS A 6 -11.11 4.30 -0.22
N VAL A 7 -11.08 3.23 -1.00
CA VAL A 7 -10.13 3.00 -2.08
C VAL A 7 -10.80 3.28 -3.42
N TYR A 8 -10.23 4.20 -4.18
CA TYR A 8 -10.61 4.46 -5.56
C TYR A 8 -9.57 3.89 -6.51
N TYR A 9 -10.02 3.15 -7.52
CA TYR A 9 -9.17 2.66 -8.59
C TYR A 9 -9.39 3.49 -9.85
N TYR A 10 -8.29 3.88 -10.48
CA TYR A 10 -8.35 4.31 -11.87
C TYR A 10 -8.55 3.10 -12.78
N SER A 11 -9.19 3.31 -13.93
CA SER A 11 -9.40 2.26 -14.94
C SER A 11 -8.10 1.55 -15.35
N SER A 12 -6.97 2.28 -15.34
CA SER A 12 -5.66 1.74 -15.70
C SER A 12 -5.16 0.61 -14.81
N ILE A 13 -5.66 0.50 -13.56
CA ILE A 13 -5.30 -0.59 -12.66
C ILE A 13 -6.41 -1.62 -12.47
N SER A 14 -7.64 -1.36 -12.93
CA SER A 14 -8.80 -2.22 -12.68
C SER A 14 -8.62 -3.67 -13.13
N GLY A 15 -7.85 -3.93 -14.19
CA GLY A 15 -7.57 -5.28 -14.69
C GLY A 15 -6.61 -6.12 -13.83
N TYR A 16 -5.90 -5.52 -12.87
CA TYR A 16 -4.94 -6.25 -12.04
C TYR A 16 -5.59 -6.77 -10.77
N SER A 17 -5.48 -8.07 -10.51
CA SER A 17 -6.03 -8.70 -9.29
C SER A 17 -5.33 -8.20 -8.02
N GLU A 18 -4.03 -7.96 -8.11
CA GLU A 18 -3.12 -7.62 -7.02
C GLU A 18 -3.42 -6.27 -6.37
N LYS A 19 -4.15 -5.38 -7.08
CA LYS A 19 -4.58 -4.08 -6.57
C LYS A 19 -5.35 -4.17 -5.25
N SER A 20 -6.01 -5.30 -4.99
CA SER A 20 -6.79 -5.53 -3.77
C SER A 20 -5.94 -5.93 -2.56
N ALA A 21 -4.62 -6.11 -2.71
CA ALA A 21 -3.75 -6.56 -1.63
C ALA A 21 -3.69 -5.58 -0.43
N TYR A 22 -4.14 -4.33 -0.58
CA TYR A 22 -4.32 -3.42 0.55
C TYR A 22 -5.22 -4.00 1.65
N THR A 23 -6.13 -4.93 1.32
CA THR A 23 -7.03 -5.56 2.32
C THR A 23 -6.27 -6.38 3.35
N SER A 24 -5.00 -6.72 3.11
CA SER A 24 -4.13 -7.36 4.10
C SER A 24 -3.92 -6.53 5.37
N TRP A 25 -4.16 -5.21 5.30
CA TRP A 25 -4.20 -4.32 6.47
C TRP A 25 -5.45 -4.50 7.35
N ASN A 26 -6.47 -5.25 6.89
CA ASN A 26 -7.63 -5.71 7.69
C ASN A 26 -7.34 -7.04 8.42
N TYR A 27 -6.16 -7.18 9.02
CA TYR A 27 -5.82 -8.37 9.81
C TYR A 27 -6.70 -8.45 11.08
N ALA A 28 -6.76 -9.62 11.71
CA ALA A 28 -7.51 -9.80 12.96
C ALA A 28 -7.06 -8.82 14.05
N GLY A 29 -7.99 -8.02 14.57
CA GLY A 29 -7.72 -6.97 15.55
C GLY A 29 -7.18 -5.65 14.98
N SER A 30 -7.13 -5.50 13.64
CA SER A 30 -6.80 -4.23 13.00
C SER A 30 -7.86 -3.17 13.28
N PRO A 31 -7.47 -1.92 13.59
CA PRO A 31 -8.40 -0.79 13.70
C PRO A 31 -8.83 -0.23 12.34
N LEU A 32 -8.27 -0.75 11.23
CA LEU A 32 -8.52 -0.27 9.88
C LEU A 32 -9.59 -1.12 9.19
N VAL A 33 -10.41 -0.46 8.37
CA VAL A 33 -11.37 -1.08 7.46
C VAL A 33 -11.20 -0.44 6.09
N PHE A 34 -11.20 -1.25 5.04
CA PHE A 34 -11.11 -0.77 3.67
C PHE A 34 -12.37 -1.11 2.89
N SER A 35 -12.85 -0.14 2.11
CA SER A 35 -13.98 -0.30 1.19
C SER A 35 -13.63 0.32 -0.16
N THR A 36 -14.26 -0.14 -1.24
CA THR A 36 -14.07 0.47 -2.56
C THR A 36 -15.07 1.59 -2.79
N THR A 37 -14.69 2.61 -3.55
CA THR A 37 -15.60 3.65 -4.04
C THR A 37 -15.40 3.88 -5.53
N THR A 38 -16.48 4.22 -6.23
CA THR A 38 -16.46 4.65 -7.63
C THR A 38 -16.28 6.16 -7.78
N VAL A 39 -16.34 6.91 -6.68
CA VAL A 39 -16.24 8.38 -6.67
C VAL A 39 -14.81 8.78 -6.29
N ARG A 40 -14.05 9.30 -7.26
CA ARG A 40 -12.63 9.67 -7.09
C ARG A 40 -12.38 10.60 -5.90
N THR A 41 -13.23 11.60 -5.73
CA THR A 41 -13.11 12.60 -4.66
C THR A 41 -13.33 12.02 -3.27
N SER A 42 -14.08 10.91 -3.17
CA SER A 42 -14.30 10.17 -1.92
C SER A 42 -13.20 9.13 -1.61
N GLY A 43 -12.27 8.88 -2.55
CA GLY A 43 -11.17 7.95 -2.35
C GLY A 43 -10.07 8.56 -1.49
N HIS A 44 -9.91 8.04 -0.26
CA HIS A 44 -8.78 8.34 0.62
C HIS A 44 -7.49 7.74 0.07
N LEU A 45 -7.58 6.54 -0.50
CA LEU A 45 -6.46 5.89 -1.17
C LEU A 45 -6.79 5.74 -2.66
N ARG A 46 -5.90 6.21 -3.53
CA ARG A 46 -6.10 6.21 -4.98
C ARG A 46 -5.03 5.39 -5.67
N LEU A 47 -5.41 4.35 -6.39
CA LEU A 47 -4.46 3.44 -7.04
C LEU A 47 -4.56 3.59 -8.56
N TYR A 48 -3.41 3.74 -9.21
CA TYR A 48 -3.33 3.76 -10.67
C TYR A 48 -2.02 3.17 -11.19
N TYR A 49 -2.10 2.53 -12.35
CA TYR A 49 -0.93 2.12 -13.10
C TYR A 49 -0.61 3.21 -14.13
N SER A 50 0.59 3.77 -14.09
CA SER A 50 1.05 4.76 -15.07
C SER A 50 1.78 4.13 -16.25
N GLY A 51 2.33 2.93 -16.07
CA GLY A 51 3.16 2.27 -17.08
C GLY A 51 4.46 3.00 -17.41
N SER A 52 4.89 3.96 -16.58
CA SER A 52 6.14 4.68 -16.81
C SER A 52 7.34 3.74 -16.82
N THR A 53 8.20 3.84 -17.84
CA THR A 53 9.46 3.08 -17.98
C THR A 53 10.68 3.89 -17.54
N VAL A 54 10.56 5.22 -17.45
CA VAL A 54 11.66 6.13 -17.10
C VAL A 54 11.82 6.34 -15.59
N LYS A 55 10.78 6.07 -14.80
CA LYS A 55 10.83 6.19 -13.35
C LYS A 55 11.73 5.11 -12.75
N LYS A 56 12.58 5.52 -11.79
CA LYS A 56 13.52 4.62 -11.12
C LYS A 56 12.81 3.60 -10.22
N TYR A 57 11.71 4.00 -9.56
CA TYR A 57 10.99 3.21 -8.57
C TYR A 57 9.94 2.26 -9.15
N ILE A 58 9.63 1.19 -8.41
CA ILE A 58 8.59 0.21 -8.75
C ILE A 58 7.20 0.82 -8.57
N ALA A 59 7.00 1.53 -7.46
CA ALA A 59 5.83 2.32 -7.17
C ALA A 59 6.21 3.58 -6.39
N ILE A 60 5.29 4.53 -6.31
CA ILE A 60 5.47 5.80 -5.59
C ILE A 60 4.18 6.12 -4.86
N SER A 61 4.26 6.26 -3.54
CA SER A 61 3.22 6.84 -2.71
C SER A 61 3.37 8.35 -2.59
N VAL A 62 2.33 9.10 -2.95
CA VAL A 62 2.28 10.56 -2.86
C VAL A 62 1.16 10.96 -1.91
N PRO A 63 1.46 11.52 -0.72
CA PRO A 63 0.45 12.16 0.10
C PRO A 63 -0.07 13.41 -0.62
N ILE A 64 -1.38 13.51 -0.80
CA ILE A 64 -2.03 14.71 -1.34
C ILE A 64 -2.36 15.67 -0.20
N ASN A 65 -2.87 15.12 0.91
CA ASN A 65 -3.10 15.83 2.16
C ASN A 65 -3.14 14.81 3.31
N ASN A 66 -3.46 15.27 4.53
CA ASN A 66 -3.49 14.42 5.73
C ASN A 66 -4.51 13.27 5.69
N GLN A 67 -5.43 13.26 4.72
CA GLN A 67 -6.49 12.25 4.57
C GLN A 67 -6.42 11.47 3.25
N ILE A 68 -5.67 11.96 2.26
CA ILE A 68 -5.67 11.41 0.90
C ILE A 68 -4.25 11.11 0.44
N SER A 69 -4.05 9.93 -0.15
CA SER A 69 -2.80 9.52 -0.79
C SER A 69 -3.07 8.84 -2.13
N SER A 70 -2.13 8.96 -3.05
CA SER A 70 -2.14 8.22 -4.32
C SER A 70 -0.94 7.30 -4.41
N ILE A 71 -1.16 6.11 -4.97
CA ILE A 71 -0.10 5.13 -5.26
C ILE A 71 -0.04 4.97 -6.78
N GLU A 72 1.13 5.29 -7.32
CA GLU A 72 1.45 5.09 -8.72
C GLU A 72 2.27 3.82 -8.91
N PHE A 73 1.81 2.91 -9.77
CA PHE A 73 2.59 1.73 -10.17
C PHE A 73 3.22 1.94 -11.56
N THR A 74 4.53 1.68 -11.67
CA THR A 74 5.31 1.86 -12.90
C THR A 74 5.37 0.57 -13.73
N ALA A 75 5.97 0.62 -14.93
CA ALA A 75 6.16 -0.58 -15.76
C ALA A 75 6.98 -1.66 -15.03
N LYS A 76 7.89 -1.27 -14.11
CA LYS A 76 8.67 -2.20 -13.30
C LYS A 76 7.80 -3.04 -12.37
N TRP A 77 6.72 -2.48 -11.82
CA TRP A 77 5.74 -3.22 -11.02
C TRP A 77 5.06 -4.31 -11.86
N ARG A 78 4.65 -4.00 -13.09
CA ARG A 78 4.02 -4.99 -13.98
C ARG A 78 4.95 -6.17 -14.29
N ALA A 79 6.25 -5.93 -14.42
CA ALA A 79 7.25 -6.96 -14.70
C ALA A 79 7.54 -7.92 -13.53
N LEU A 80 7.10 -7.59 -12.30
CA LEU A 80 7.24 -8.47 -11.14
C LEU A 80 6.31 -9.70 -11.25
N ASN A 81 6.60 -10.74 -10.46
CA ASN A 81 5.63 -11.81 -10.25
C ASN A 81 4.43 -11.34 -9.39
N ASN A 82 3.37 -12.15 -9.32
CA ASN A 82 2.15 -11.82 -8.58
C ASN A 82 2.42 -11.52 -7.09
N ILE A 83 3.26 -12.33 -6.42
CA ILE A 83 3.56 -12.17 -4.99
C ILE A 83 4.20 -10.81 -4.73
N ARG A 84 5.22 -10.44 -5.52
CA ARG A 84 5.92 -9.17 -5.38
C ARG A 84 5.08 -7.97 -5.77
N ARG A 85 4.20 -8.10 -6.78
CA ARG A 85 3.20 -7.06 -7.08
C ARG A 85 2.31 -6.78 -5.89
N ARG A 86 1.83 -7.84 -5.21
CA ARG A 86 1.02 -7.71 -3.99
C ARG A 86 1.83 -7.09 -2.85
N GLU A 87 3.08 -7.53 -2.64
CA GLU A 87 3.96 -6.95 -1.62
C GLU A 87 4.19 -5.46 -1.84
N THR A 88 4.44 -5.03 -3.09
CA THR A 88 4.52 -3.60 -3.42
C THR A 88 3.24 -2.86 -3.04
N VAL A 89 2.05 -3.38 -3.38
CA VAL A 89 0.79 -2.73 -3.01
C VAL A 89 0.69 -2.57 -1.48
N VAL A 90 1.00 -3.61 -0.71
CA VAL A 90 0.96 -3.56 0.76
C VAL A 90 1.95 -2.55 1.33
N HIS A 91 3.18 -2.52 0.79
CA HIS A 91 4.24 -1.60 1.16
C HIS A 91 3.83 -0.14 0.93
N GLU A 92 3.35 0.19 -0.27
CA GLU A 92 2.91 1.55 -0.60
C GLU A 92 1.68 1.99 0.22
N VAL A 93 0.78 1.06 0.54
CA VAL A 93 -0.31 1.35 1.49
C VAL A 93 0.25 1.69 2.87
N GLY A 94 1.30 1.01 3.35
CA GLY A 94 1.98 1.35 4.60
C GLY A 94 2.51 2.79 4.61
N HIS A 95 3.13 3.24 3.52
CA HIS A 95 3.51 4.66 3.37
C HIS A 95 2.31 5.59 3.44
N SER A 96 1.21 5.24 2.78
CA SER A 96 -0.04 6.02 2.83
C SER A 96 -0.67 6.06 4.24
N LEU A 97 -0.41 5.05 5.07
CA LEU A 97 -0.81 4.99 6.49
C LEU A 97 0.14 5.76 7.43
N GLY A 98 1.23 6.33 6.88
CA GLY A 98 2.21 7.13 7.60
C GLY A 98 3.42 6.35 8.10
N MET A 99 3.67 5.15 7.58
CA MET A 99 4.87 4.40 7.90
C MET A 99 6.05 4.84 7.03
N ASN A 100 7.23 4.99 7.64
CA ASN A 100 8.48 5.15 6.93
C ASN A 100 9.13 3.79 6.67
N HIS A 101 10.15 3.78 5.80
CA HIS A 101 11.01 2.62 5.69
C HIS A 101 11.60 2.25 7.05
N VAL A 102 11.73 0.95 7.32
CA VAL A 102 12.40 0.45 8.52
C VAL A 102 13.89 0.26 8.30
N PRO A 103 14.72 0.33 9.36
CA PRO A 103 16.13 -0.06 9.27
C PRO A 103 16.29 -1.56 8.97
N PRO A 104 17.45 -1.99 8.44
CA PRO A 104 17.70 -3.38 8.06
C PRO A 104 17.45 -4.42 9.18
N SER A 105 17.66 -4.04 10.45
CA SER A 105 17.40 -4.89 11.61
C SER A 105 15.94 -5.34 11.74
N LEU A 106 15.00 -4.60 11.14
CA LEU A 106 13.57 -4.91 11.14
C LEU A 106 13.09 -5.51 9.82
N ASN A 107 13.97 -5.79 8.86
CA ASN A 107 13.60 -6.34 7.56
C ASN A 107 12.82 -7.66 7.69
N LYS A 108 13.05 -8.49 8.71
CA LYS A 108 12.27 -9.73 8.90
C LYS A 108 10.90 -9.52 9.54
N ALA A 109 10.67 -8.35 10.15
CA ALA A 109 9.50 -8.04 10.97
C ALA A 109 8.59 -6.97 10.35
N SER A 110 8.92 -6.44 9.18
CA SER A 110 8.18 -5.38 8.49
C SER A 110 8.14 -5.60 6.97
N VAL A 111 7.03 -5.25 6.33
CA VAL A 111 6.92 -5.12 4.87
C VAL A 111 7.52 -3.80 4.35
N MET A 112 7.79 -2.85 5.24
CA MET A 112 8.29 -1.50 4.94
C MET A 112 9.82 -1.44 4.76
N ARG A 113 10.45 -2.47 4.19
CA ARG A 113 11.90 -2.43 3.89
C ARG A 113 12.19 -1.51 2.71
N ALA A 114 13.31 -0.81 2.73
CA ALA A 114 13.68 0.13 1.66
C ALA A 114 14.11 -0.56 0.34
N VAL A 115 14.61 -1.79 0.43
CA VAL A 115 15.16 -2.55 -0.70
C VAL A 115 14.76 -4.02 -0.60
N ASP A 116 14.76 -4.71 -1.73
CA ASP A 116 14.42 -6.13 -1.88
C ASP A 116 12.98 -6.50 -1.46
N PHE A 117 12.65 -7.78 -1.63
CA PHE A 117 11.36 -8.38 -1.28
C PHE A 117 11.58 -9.47 -0.24
N ASN A 118 10.61 -9.71 0.65
CA ASN A 118 10.58 -10.91 1.48
C ASN A 118 9.51 -11.91 1.05
N ASP A 119 8.81 -11.60 -0.04
CA ASP A 119 7.72 -12.38 -0.61
C ASP A 119 6.58 -12.62 0.40
N LYS A 120 6.37 -11.67 1.33
CA LYS A 120 5.27 -11.65 2.32
C LYS A 120 4.34 -10.47 2.05
N PRO A 121 3.31 -10.64 1.21
CA PRO A 121 2.42 -9.55 0.80
C PRO A 121 1.34 -9.25 1.87
N TYR A 122 1.77 -8.99 3.10
CA TYR A 122 0.92 -8.66 4.24
C TYR A 122 1.73 -7.99 5.35
N PRO A 123 1.09 -7.17 6.21
CA PRO A 123 1.75 -6.54 7.36
C PRO A 123 2.33 -7.59 8.31
N LEU A 124 3.55 -7.35 8.79
CA LEU A 124 4.25 -8.18 9.75
C LEU A 124 4.14 -7.58 11.17
N THR A 125 4.79 -8.22 12.14
CA THR A 125 4.64 -7.86 13.57
C THR A 125 4.92 -6.38 13.85
N TYR A 126 6.01 -5.82 13.30
CA TYR A 126 6.32 -4.41 13.49
C TYR A 126 5.25 -3.50 12.88
N ASP A 127 4.79 -3.84 11.68
CA ASP A 127 3.77 -3.08 10.95
C ASP A 127 2.44 -3.03 11.71
N LYS A 128 2.00 -4.19 12.20
CA LYS A 128 0.77 -4.32 13.00
C LYS A 128 0.86 -3.52 14.29
N ASN A 129 2.01 -3.56 14.97
CA ASN A 129 2.22 -2.79 16.20
C ASN A 129 2.15 -1.29 15.95
N PHE A 130 2.79 -0.80 14.87
CA PHE A 130 2.70 0.61 14.47
C PHE A 130 1.26 1.02 14.19
N ILE A 131 0.52 0.25 13.39
CA ILE A 131 -0.87 0.57 13.04
C ILE A 131 -1.77 0.55 14.28
N ASN A 132 -1.64 -0.45 15.14
CA ASN A 132 -2.42 -0.53 16.36
C ASN A 132 -2.13 0.68 17.27
N ALA A 133 -0.85 1.03 17.49
CA ALA A 133 -0.52 2.19 18.32
C ALA A 133 -1.03 3.52 17.74
N ARG A 134 -1.07 3.65 16.41
CA ARG A 134 -1.48 4.87 15.73
C ARG A 134 -2.99 5.04 15.59
N TYR A 135 -3.74 3.94 15.44
CA TYR A 135 -5.14 3.97 15.02
C TYR A 135 -6.11 3.33 16.01
N LYS A 136 -5.61 2.58 16.99
CA LYS A 136 -6.43 2.05 18.09
C LYS A 136 -6.53 3.14 19.15
N LYS A 137 -7.76 3.60 19.38
CA LYS A 137 -8.08 4.50 20.49
C LYS A 137 -8.18 3.71 21.78
#